data_AF-V4U4R1-F1
#
_entry.id   AF-V4U4R1-F1
#
_cell.length_a   1.000
_cell.length_b   1.000
_cell.length_c   1.000
_cell.angle_alpha   90.00
_cell.angle_beta   90.00
_cell.angle_gamma   90.00
#
_symmetry.space_group_name_H-M   'P 1'
#
loop_
_entity.id
_entity.type
_entity.pdbx_description
1 polymer ?
#
loop_
_entity_poly.entity_id
_entity_poly.type
_entity_poly.pdbx_seq_one_letter_code
_entity_poly.pdbx_strand_id
1 'polypeptide(L)'
;MQTYIPTLEESSFQHKIEDVIEPSEVNHELLIEVIDGTMEIKNVEMFPNDVHISDLVDAAKSFRQSGTQLDSLETSSSLQWFIRNVQDRIILSTLRRFVVKTANKSRHLFEYFEGDEMIVAHLVGGVDAFIKPSQGWPLSNSPLKLISLKSSDHHSKGISLSFFCKVEEAANSLDVQIRQNLSSFVDGVEKILLEQMRVELHYDNASG
;
A
#
# COMPACT_ATOMS: atom_id res chain seq x y z
N MET A 1 17.55 -15.63 -3.83
CA MET A 1 16.18 -16.04 -4.15
C MET A 1 15.71 -15.21 -5.32
N GLN A 2 15.38 -15.89 -6.42
CA GLN A 2 14.85 -15.26 -7.63
C GLN A 2 13.33 -15.20 -7.51
N THR A 3 12.75 -14.01 -7.62
CA THR A 3 11.30 -13.81 -7.53
C THR A 3 10.77 -13.29 -8.86
N TYR A 4 9.89 -14.06 -9.47
CA TYR A 4 9.22 -13.67 -10.71
C TYR A 4 8.07 -12.74 -10.41
N ILE A 5 8.01 -11.63 -11.13
CA ILE A 5 6.95 -10.64 -10.97
C ILE A 5 5.85 -10.97 -11.99
N PRO A 6 4.60 -11.19 -11.54
CA PRO A 6 3.48 -11.39 -12.46
C PRO A 6 3.21 -10.08 -13.21
N THR A 7 2.95 -10.18 -14.51
CA THR A 7 2.66 -9.01 -15.33
C THR A 7 1.34 -8.36 -14.92
N LEU A 8 1.34 -7.05 -14.77
CA LEU A 8 0.11 -6.29 -14.50
C LEU A 8 -0.91 -6.38 -15.65
N GLU A 9 -0.49 -6.68 -16.89
CA GLU A 9 -1.40 -6.87 -18.03
C GLU A 9 -2.35 -8.08 -17.87
N GLU A 10 -1.94 -9.11 -17.13
CA GLU A 10 -2.80 -10.25 -16.78
C GLU A 10 -3.80 -9.89 -15.66
N SER A 11 -3.55 -8.80 -14.93
CA SER A 11 -4.45 -8.23 -13.92
C SER A 11 -5.15 -6.99 -14.50
N SER A 12 -6.35 -7.16 -15.05
CA SER A 12 -7.17 -6.14 -15.74
C SER A 12 -7.54 -4.85 -14.96
N PHE A 13 -6.86 -4.54 -13.86
CA PHE A 13 -7.26 -3.60 -12.81
C PHE A 13 -6.52 -2.26 -12.89
N GLN A 14 -5.53 -2.14 -13.78
CA GLN A 14 -4.88 -0.88 -14.12
C GLN A 14 -5.02 -0.64 -15.61
N HIS A 15 -5.53 0.55 -15.96
CA HIS A 15 -5.53 1.01 -17.35
C HIS A 15 -4.10 0.90 -17.88
N LYS A 16 -3.94 0.27 -19.06
CA LYS A 16 -2.67 0.00 -19.73
C LYS A 16 -1.61 1.04 -19.38
N ILE A 17 -0.60 0.61 -18.62
CA ILE A 17 0.59 1.42 -18.37
C ILE A 17 1.40 1.37 -19.67
N GLU A 18 1.02 2.21 -20.65
CA GLU A 18 1.76 2.35 -21.90
C GLU A 18 3.16 2.93 -21.62
N ASP A 19 4.18 2.38 -22.29
CA ASP A 19 5.58 2.85 -22.31
C ASP A 19 6.45 2.70 -21.04
N VAL A 20 6.09 1.84 -20.08
CA VAL A 20 6.98 1.57 -18.92
C VAL A 20 7.38 0.10 -18.83
N ILE A 21 8.70 -0.13 -18.78
CA ILE A 21 9.29 -1.48 -18.60
C ILE A 21 8.97 -1.96 -17.18
N GLU A 22 8.01 -2.88 -17.07
CA GLU A 22 7.71 -3.61 -15.84
C GLU A 22 8.91 -4.49 -15.46
N PRO A 23 9.34 -4.51 -14.17
CA PRO A 23 10.38 -5.43 -13.74
C PRO A 23 9.84 -6.86 -13.84
N SER A 24 10.40 -7.69 -14.72
CA SER A 24 9.99 -9.09 -14.88
C SER A 24 10.49 -10.00 -13.75
N GLU A 25 11.54 -9.57 -13.05
CA GLU A 25 12.21 -10.34 -12.01
C GLU A 25 12.92 -9.40 -11.04
N VAL A 26 12.94 -9.78 -9.77
CA VAL A 26 13.79 -9.17 -8.75
C VAL A 26 14.57 -10.25 -7.99
N ASN A 27 15.78 -9.90 -7.58
CA ASN A 27 16.67 -10.80 -6.87
C ASN A 27 16.88 -10.29 -5.44
N HIS A 28 16.49 -11.13 -4.49
CA HIS A 28 16.69 -10.90 -3.06
C HIS A 28 17.49 -12.06 -2.47
N GLU A 29 18.53 -11.78 -1.72
CA GLU A 29 19.24 -12.77 -0.91
C GLU A 29 18.59 -12.85 0.46
N LEU A 30 18.32 -14.08 0.93
CA LEU A 30 17.67 -14.33 2.21
C LEU A 30 18.57 -15.26 3.03
N LEU A 31 19.14 -14.73 4.10
CA LEU A 31 19.95 -15.48 5.05
C LEU A 31 19.08 -15.86 6.23
N ILE A 32 18.85 -17.16 6.42
CA ILE A 32 18.02 -17.69 7.50
C ILE A 32 18.91 -18.50 8.43
N GLU A 33 19.11 -18.00 9.64
CA GLU A 33 19.71 -18.79 10.72
C GLU A 33 18.61 -19.64 11.36
N VAL A 34 18.82 -20.95 11.46
CA VAL A 34 17.89 -21.87 12.09
C VAL A 34 18.46 -22.48 13.37
N ILE A 35 17.58 -22.83 14.30
CA ILE A 35 17.96 -23.60 15.50
C ILE A 35 18.21 -25.05 15.10
N ASP A 36 19.37 -25.57 15.50
CA ASP A 36 19.78 -26.94 15.22
C ASP A 36 18.78 -27.95 15.81
N GLY A 37 18.47 -29.00 15.04
CA GLY A 37 17.50 -30.03 15.40
C GLY A 37 16.02 -29.66 15.22
N THR A 38 15.63 -28.39 15.20
CA THR A 38 14.22 -27.97 15.07
C THR A 38 13.87 -27.29 13.75
N MET A 39 14.88 -26.81 13.00
CA MET A 39 14.68 -26.00 11.77
C MET A 39 13.84 -24.73 12.00
N GLU A 40 13.74 -24.28 13.25
CA GLU A 40 13.02 -23.07 13.62
C GLU A 40 13.84 -21.83 13.28
N ILE A 41 13.18 -20.77 12.83
CA ILE A 41 13.83 -19.51 12.46
C ILE A 41 14.36 -18.81 13.71
N LYS A 42 15.68 -18.66 13.79
CA LYS A 42 16.38 -17.91 14.84
C LYS A 42 16.54 -16.45 14.43
N ASN A 43 17.17 -16.21 13.29
CA ASN A 43 17.43 -14.89 12.73
C ASN A 43 17.20 -14.89 11.22
N VAL A 44 16.82 -13.73 10.67
CA VAL A 44 16.67 -13.55 9.23
C VAL A 44 17.24 -12.21 8.81
N GLU A 45 18.02 -12.22 7.74
CA GLU A 45 18.47 -11.01 7.05
C GLU A 45 18.14 -11.11 5.56
N MET A 46 17.78 -9.99 4.97
CA MET A 46 17.43 -9.91 3.55
C MET A 46 18.18 -8.78 2.86
N PHE A 47 18.68 -9.04 1.66
CA PHE A 47 19.45 -8.10 0.86
C PHE A 47 18.91 -8.02 -0.58
N PRO A 48 18.61 -6.80 -1.09
CA PRO A 48 18.55 -5.55 -0.35
C PRO A 48 17.47 -5.58 0.75
N ASN A 49 17.67 -4.81 1.83
CA ASN A 49 16.68 -4.65 2.91
C ASN A 49 15.65 -3.58 2.53
N ASP A 50 15.09 -3.72 1.33
CA ASP A 50 14.13 -2.78 0.77
C ASP A 50 12.68 -3.24 0.95
N VAL A 51 12.44 -4.44 1.49
CA VAL A 51 11.10 -4.97 1.78
C VAL A 51 11.01 -5.34 3.26
N HIS A 52 9.93 -4.92 3.93
CA HIS A 52 9.76 -5.18 5.36
C HIS A 52 9.22 -6.59 5.61
N ILE A 53 9.95 -7.39 6.41
CA ILE A 53 9.61 -8.81 6.69
C ILE A 53 9.57 -9.17 8.18
N SER A 54 9.73 -8.22 9.09
CA SER A 54 9.86 -8.52 10.52
C SER A 54 8.58 -9.16 11.10
N ASP A 55 7.42 -8.71 10.62
CA ASP A 55 6.11 -9.28 10.94
C ASP A 55 5.99 -10.74 10.49
N LEU A 56 6.56 -11.09 9.34
CA LEU A 56 6.61 -12.47 8.86
C LEU A 56 7.51 -13.36 9.72
N VAL A 57 8.63 -12.81 10.21
CA VAL A 57 9.54 -13.53 11.12
C VAL A 57 8.83 -13.83 12.45
N ASP A 58 8.13 -12.85 13.00
CA ASP A 58 7.37 -13.00 14.25
C ASP A 58 6.22 -14.00 14.10
N ALA A 59 5.50 -13.94 12.98
CA ALA A 59 4.46 -14.91 12.63
C ALA A 59 5.03 -16.33 12.50
N ALA A 60 6.15 -16.51 11.79
CA ALA A 60 6.81 -17.79 11.60
C ALA A 60 7.25 -18.43 12.94
N LYS A 61 7.75 -17.62 13.88
CA LYS A 61 8.11 -18.04 15.24
C LYS A 61 6.88 -18.43 16.08
N SER A 62 5.71 -17.82 15.79
CA SER A 62 4.47 -18.02 16.55
C SER A 62 3.70 -19.29 16.18
N PHE A 63 3.92 -19.89 15.00
CA PHE A 63 3.31 -21.18 14.59
C PHE A 63 3.43 -22.29 15.64
N ARG A 64 4.47 -22.24 16.47
CA ARG A 64 4.72 -23.17 17.56
C ARG A 64 3.76 -23.02 18.74
N GLN A 65 3.27 -21.81 19.02
CA GLN A 65 2.46 -21.54 20.21
C GLN A 65 1.01 -22.04 20.06
N SER A 66 0.55 -22.22 18.82
CA SER A 66 -0.81 -22.69 18.50
C SER A 66 -0.89 -24.20 18.20
N GLY A 67 0.21 -24.93 18.39
CA GLY A 67 0.29 -26.39 18.21
C GLY A 67 -0.45 -27.19 19.29
N THR A 68 -1.76 -26.99 19.42
CA THR A 68 -2.67 -27.95 20.06
C THR A 68 -3.79 -28.28 19.09
N GLN A 69 -3.75 -29.52 18.58
CA GLN A 69 -4.84 -30.29 17.95
C GLN A 69 -5.62 -29.62 16.80
N LEU A 70 -5.15 -29.82 15.56
CA LEU A 70 -5.99 -30.44 14.52
C LEU A 70 -5.11 -30.89 13.35
N ASP A 71 -5.00 -32.21 13.18
CA ASP A 71 -4.39 -32.85 12.01
C ASP A 71 -5.18 -32.54 10.73
N SER A 72 -4.46 -32.57 9.61
CA SER A 72 -4.97 -32.79 8.24
C SER A 72 -5.49 -31.57 7.46
N LEU A 73 -4.56 -30.71 7.00
CA LEU A 73 -4.41 -30.36 5.58
C LEU A 73 -3.07 -29.62 5.37
N GLU A 74 -2.12 -30.26 4.67
CA GLU A 74 -0.83 -29.69 4.22
C GLU A 74 -0.04 -28.86 5.26
N THR A 75 0.64 -29.52 6.20
CA THR A 75 1.62 -28.88 7.08
C THR A 75 2.86 -28.46 6.31
N SER A 76 2.79 -27.33 5.59
CA SER A 76 4.00 -26.62 5.15
C SER A 76 4.83 -26.29 6.39
N SER A 77 6.12 -26.64 6.38
CA SER A 77 7.01 -26.28 7.51
C SER A 77 6.99 -24.76 7.72
N SER A 78 7.22 -24.29 8.96
CA SER A 78 7.31 -22.84 9.25
C SER A 78 8.26 -22.12 8.29
N LEU A 79 9.36 -22.78 7.90
CA LEU A 79 10.30 -22.30 6.89
C LEU A 79 9.69 -22.19 5.48
N GLN A 80 8.95 -23.20 5.02
CA GLN A 80 8.28 -23.16 3.72
C GLN A 80 7.21 -22.07 3.66
N TRP A 81 6.40 -21.95 4.71
CA TRP A 81 5.42 -20.87 4.83
C TRP A 81 6.12 -19.51 4.80
N PHE A 82 7.21 -19.36 5.56
CA PHE A 82 7.98 -18.12 5.62
C PHE A 82 8.53 -17.71 4.26
N ILE A 83 9.23 -18.61 3.55
CA ILE A 83 9.82 -18.32 2.24
C ILE A 83 8.73 -17.89 1.25
N ARG A 84 7.59 -18.58 1.22
CA ARG A 84 6.46 -18.22 0.36
C ARG A 84 5.95 -16.82 0.66
N ASN A 85 5.73 -16.49 1.93
CA ASN A 85 5.22 -15.17 2.30
C ASN A 85 6.24 -14.04 2.05
N VAL A 86 7.55 -14.33 2.15
CA VAL A 86 8.60 -13.39 1.76
C VAL A 86 8.54 -13.13 0.25
N GLN A 87 8.37 -14.17 -0.57
CA GLN A 87 8.19 -13.99 -2.03
C GLN A 87 6.93 -13.19 -2.36
N ASP A 88 5.80 -13.52 -1.74
CA ASP A 88 4.54 -12.79 -1.93
C ASP A 88 4.69 -11.31 -1.55
N ARG A 89 5.42 -11.01 -0.46
CA ARG A 89 5.71 -9.63 -0.05
C ARG A 89 6.60 -8.91 -1.06
N ILE A 90 7.66 -9.55 -1.53
CA ILE A 90 8.56 -8.98 -2.56
C ILE A 90 7.76 -8.62 -3.82
N ILE A 91 6.88 -9.53 -4.27
CA ILE A 91 6.01 -9.28 -5.44
C ILE A 91 5.14 -8.05 -5.20
N LEU A 92 4.40 -8.02 -4.08
CA LEU A 92 3.50 -6.91 -3.78
C LEU A 92 4.23 -5.58 -3.66
N SER A 93 5.34 -5.52 -2.92
CA SER A 93 6.13 -4.31 -2.72
C SER A 93 6.73 -3.80 -4.04
N THR A 94 7.21 -4.70 -4.89
CA THR A 94 7.73 -4.36 -6.23
C THR A 94 6.64 -3.75 -7.10
N LEU A 95 5.47 -4.40 -7.16
CA LEU A 95 4.35 -3.93 -7.97
C LEU A 95 3.79 -2.61 -7.45
N ARG A 96 3.62 -2.45 -6.13
CA ARG A 96 3.15 -1.18 -5.54
C ARG A 96 4.07 -0.02 -5.90
N ARG A 97 5.39 -0.20 -5.77
CA ARG A 97 6.38 0.80 -6.19
C ARG A 97 6.28 1.13 -7.66
N PHE A 98 6.17 0.11 -8.50
CA PHE A 98 6.05 0.28 -9.94
C PHE A 98 4.82 1.11 -10.31
N VAL A 99 3.66 0.76 -9.75
CA VAL A 99 2.39 1.46 -9.96
C VAL A 99 2.46 2.91 -9.50
N VAL A 100 3.00 3.15 -8.30
CA VAL A 100 3.15 4.50 -7.77
C VAL A 100 4.07 5.33 -8.66
N LYS A 101 5.21 4.75 -9.08
CA LYS A 101 6.18 5.40 -9.96
C LYS A 101 5.60 5.73 -11.33
N THR A 102 4.75 4.85 -11.89
CA THR A 102 4.11 5.05 -13.21
C THR A 102 2.93 6.00 -13.15
N ALA A 103 2.25 6.09 -12.00
CA ALA A 103 1.18 7.05 -11.77
C ALA A 103 1.70 8.50 -11.67
N ASN A 104 2.98 8.70 -11.35
CA ASN A 104 3.59 10.03 -11.31
C ASN A 104 3.47 10.73 -12.67
N LYS A 105 2.74 11.85 -12.68
CA LYS A 105 2.50 12.71 -13.84
C LYS A 105 2.78 14.15 -13.44
N SER A 106 2.77 15.07 -14.41
CA SER A 106 2.99 16.50 -14.12
C SER A 106 1.98 17.09 -13.12
N ARG A 107 0.80 16.46 -12.94
CA ARG A 107 -0.28 16.93 -12.07
C ARG A 107 -0.20 16.42 -10.64
N HIS A 108 0.28 15.18 -10.43
CA HIS A 108 0.31 14.55 -9.12
C HIS A 108 1.66 13.90 -8.89
N LEU A 109 2.22 14.16 -7.71
CA LEU A 109 3.41 13.49 -7.20
C LEU A 109 2.99 12.48 -6.14
N PHE A 110 3.53 11.27 -6.26
CA PHE A 110 3.28 10.14 -5.39
C PHE A 110 4.59 9.58 -4.84
N GLU A 111 4.56 9.30 -3.55
CA GLU A 111 5.64 8.63 -2.82
C GLU A 111 5.11 7.34 -2.19
N TYR A 112 5.91 6.28 -2.21
CA TYR A 112 5.57 5.01 -1.57
C TYR A 112 6.54 4.73 -0.42
N PHE A 113 5.99 4.50 0.76
CA PHE A 113 6.71 4.20 1.98
C PHE A 113 6.50 2.73 2.34
N GLU A 114 7.56 1.93 2.20
CA GLU A 114 7.52 0.49 2.47
C GLU A 114 7.14 0.17 3.91
N GLY A 115 7.74 0.87 4.88
CA GLY A 115 7.61 0.54 6.31
C GLY A 115 6.17 0.54 6.81
N ASP A 116 5.39 1.54 6.38
CA ASP A 116 3.97 1.67 6.75
C ASP A 116 3.02 1.15 5.66
N GLU A 117 3.57 0.60 4.57
CA GLU A 117 2.86 0.29 3.32
C GLU A 117 1.91 1.43 2.92
N MET A 118 2.45 2.65 2.82
CA MET A 118 1.66 3.86 2.63
C MET A 118 2.02 4.56 1.33
N ILE A 119 1.01 5.07 0.64
CA ILE A 119 1.18 5.97 -0.50
C ILE A 119 0.86 7.38 -0.03
N VAL A 120 1.75 8.34 -0.28
CA VAL A 120 1.47 9.76 -0.10
C VAL A 120 1.24 10.38 -1.47
N ALA A 121 0.12 11.06 -1.64
CA ALA A 121 -0.20 11.83 -2.83
C ALA A 121 -0.16 13.32 -2.50
N HIS A 122 0.72 14.06 -3.17
CA HIS A 122 0.82 15.51 -3.03
C HIS A 122 -0.19 16.17 -3.97
N LEU A 123 -1.25 16.75 -3.40
CA LEU A 123 -2.34 17.36 -4.12
C LEU A 123 -2.06 18.85 -4.38
N VAL A 124 -2.77 19.40 -5.38
CA VAL A 124 -2.74 20.84 -5.65
C VAL A 124 -3.32 21.59 -4.45
N GLY A 125 -2.71 22.72 -4.10
CA GLY A 125 -3.14 23.55 -2.96
C GLY A 125 -2.47 23.21 -1.63
N GLY A 126 -1.37 22.44 -1.66
CA GLY A 126 -0.56 22.19 -0.48
C GLY A 126 -1.25 21.27 0.52
N VAL A 127 -1.82 20.17 0.02
CA VAL A 127 -2.46 19.13 0.84
C VAL A 127 -1.89 17.78 0.45
N ASP A 128 -1.48 17.01 1.45
CA ASP A 128 -1.01 15.64 1.30
C ASP A 128 -2.11 14.66 1.69
N ALA A 129 -2.38 13.70 0.81
CA ALA A 129 -3.29 12.59 1.04
C ALA A 129 -2.52 11.31 1.38
N PHE A 130 -2.79 10.76 2.56
CA PHE A 130 -2.18 9.52 3.05
C PHE A 130 -3.10 8.36 2.72
N ILE A 131 -2.69 7.53 1.78
CA ILE A 131 -3.48 6.44 1.20
C ILE A 131 -2.88 5.11 1.63
N LYS A 132 -3.72 4.21 2.13
CA LYS A 132 -3.34 2.84 2.46
C LYS A 132 -3.82 1.88 1.38
N PRO A 133 -2.91 1.17 0.69
CA PRO A 133 -3.27 0.03 -0.13
C PRO A 133 -3.85 -1.10 0.71
N SER A 134 -4.84 -1.78 0.13
CA SER A 134 -5.30 -3.05 0.68
C SER A 134 -4.26 -4.15 0.41
N GLN A 135 -4.26 -5.21 1.22
CA GLN A 135 -3.26 -6.29 1.14
C GLN A 135 -3.11 -6.87 -0.28
N GLY A 136 -4.22 -7.07 -1.00
CA GLY A 136 -4.19 -7.61 -2.36
C GLY A 136 -3.99 -6.58 -3.47
N TRP A 137 -3.84 -5.29 -3.18
CA TRP A 137 -3.57 -4.27 -4.19
C TRP A 137 -2.07 -4.24 -4.52
N PRO A 138 -1.64 -4.15 -5.79
CA PRO A 138 -2.46 -3.89 -7.00
C PRO A 138 -2.97 -5.13 -7.75
N LEU A 139 -2.65 -6.34 -7.28
CA LEU A 139 -2.93 -7.60 -8.00
C LEU A 139 -4.40 -8.02 -8.04
N SER A 140 -5.22 -7.50 -7.13
CA SER A 140 -6.65 -7.80 -7.04
C SER A 140 -7.48 -6.52 -7.07
N ASN A 141 -8.78 -6.70 -7.23
CA ASN A 141 -9.83 -5.68 -7.17
C ASN A 141 -10.00 -5.00 -5.80
N SER A 142 -8.98 -5.03 -4.95
CA SER A 142 -9.02 -4.45 -3.62
C SER A 142 -8.94 -2.92 -3.71
N PRO A 143 -9.88 -2.18 -3.09
CA PRO A 143 -9.88 -0.73 -3.15
C PRO A 143 -8.76 -0.13 -2.30
N LEU A 144 -8.27 1.03 -2.73
CA LEU A 144 -7.47 1.94 -1.93
C LEU A 144 -8.36 2.61 -0.86
N LYS A 145 -7.74 3.01 0.25
CA LYS A 145 -8.40 3.73 1.34
C LYS A 145 -7.62 5.00 1.67
N LEU A 146 -8.32 6.13 1.72
CA LEU A 146 -7.77 7.36 2.27
C LEU A 146 -7.77 7.24 3.80
N ILE A 147 -6.62 7.47 4.43
CA ILE A 147 -6.43 7.39 5.88
C ILE A 147 -6.47 8.76 6.53
N SER A 148 -5.90 9.77 5.86
CA SER A 148 -5.95 11.15 6.34
C SER A 148 -5.55 12.12 5.25
N LEU A 149 -5.88 13.38 5.48
CA LEU A 149 -5.38 14.54 4.74
C LEU A 149 -4.64 15.45 5.70
N LYS A 150 -3.56 16.07 5.24
CA LYS A 150 -2.82 17.09 6.01
C LYS A 150 -2.45 18.24 5.10
N SER A 151 -2.44 19.47 5.62
CA SER A 151 -1.82 20.57 4.88
C SER A 151 -0.31 20.40 4.90
N SER A 152 0.33 20.55 3.74
CA SER A 152 1.79 20.53 3.60
C SER A 152 2.42 21.82 4.13
N ASP A 153 1.66 22.92 4.17
CA ASP A 153 2.15 24.23 4.63
C ASP A 153 1.88 24.40 6.13
N HIS A 154 2.97 24.45 6.92
CA HIS A 154 2.93 24.71 8.36
C HIS A 154 2.45 26.12 8.76
N HIS A 155 2.04 26.96 7.80
CA HIS A 155 1.70 28.37 8.00
C HIS A 155 0.26 28.74 7.64
N SER A 156 -0.58 27.80 7.18
CA SER A 156 -1.98 28.10 6.88
C SER A 156 -2.80 28.21 8.17
N LYS A 157 -3.72 29.18 8.23
CA LYS A 157 -4.86 29.13 9.18
C LYS A 157 -5.58 27.81 8.90
N GLY A 158 -5.38 26.86 9.80
CA GLY A 158 -5.50 25.43 9.52
C GLY A 158 -6.89 25.05 9.02
N ILE A 159 -6.92 24.33 7.91
CA ILE A 159 -8.08 23.54 7.51
C ILE A 159 -8.50 22.68 8.70
N SER A 160 -9.78 22.74 9.09
CA SER A 160 -10.26 22.04 10.28
C SER A 160 -10.10 20.52 10.14
N LEU A 161 -9.77 19.85 11.24
CA LEU A 161 -9.77 18.37 11.30
C LEU A 161 -11.13 17.81 10.87
N SER A 162 -12.24 18.45 11.29
CA SER A 162 -13.59 18.03 10.93
C SER A 162 -13.87 18.10 9.43
N PHE A 163 -13.24 19.05 8.72
CA PHE A 163 -13.31 19.13 7.27
C PHE A 163 -12.60 17.94 6.63
N PHE A 164 -11.37 17.64 7.06
CA PHE A 164 -10.61 16.51 6.52
C PHE A 164 -11.28 15.17 6.79
N CYS A 165 -11.92 14.98 7.96
CA CYS A 165 -12.71 13.77 8.24
C CYS A 165 -13.88 13.60 7.25
N LYS A 166 -14.59 14.68 6.90
CA LYS A 166 -15.67 14.61 5.88
C LYS A 166 -15.16 14.21 4.51
N VAL A 167 -14.01 14.78 4.10
CA VAL A 167 -13.38 14.44 2.82
C VAL A 167 -12.92 12.98 2.82
N GLU A 168 -12.34 12.51 3.93
CA GLU A 168 -11.95 11.11 4.11
C GLU A 168 -13.13 10.15 3.97
N GLU A 169 -14.23 10.40 4.68
CA GLU A 169 -15.44 9.59 4.63
C GLU A 169 -16.05 9.56 3.22
N ALA A 170 -16.14 10.72 2.57
CA ALA A 170 -16.67 10.84 1.21
C ALA A 170 -15.77 10.13 0.19
N ALA A 171 -14.45 10.28 0.27
CA ALA A 171 -13.50 9.61 -0.61
C ALA A 171 -13.56 8.09 -0.45
N ASN A 172 -13.65 7.60 0.79
CA ASN A 172 -13.79 6.18 1.08
C ASN A 172 -15.17 5.60 0.71
N SER A 173 -16.14 6.45 0.36
CA SER A 173 -17.45 6.06 -0.15
C SER A 173 -17.56 6.12 -1.68
N LEU A 174 -16.48 6.52 -2.38
CA LEU A 174 -16.42 6.47 -3.83
C LEU A 174 -16.59 5.04 -4.36
N ASP A 175 -17.00 4.95 -5.61
CA ASP A 175 -17.15 3.66 -6.31
C ASP A 175 -15.86 2.85 -6.24
N VAL A 176 -16.00 1.53 -6.07
CA VAL A 176 -14.88 0.61 -5.91
C VAL A 176 -13.93 0.66 -7.12
N GLN A 177 -14.45 0.85 -8.33
CA GLN A 177 -13.63 0.94 -9.54
C GLN A 177 -12.75 2.20 -9.54
N ILE A 178 -13.27 3.33 -9.04
CA ILE A 178 -12.49 4.56 -8.85
C ILE A 178 -11.38 4.30 -7.84
N ARG A 179 -11.69 3.60 -6.75
CA ARG A 179 -10.76 3.30 -5.66
C ARG A 179 -9.71 2.24 -5.99
N GLN A 180 -9.86 1.48 -7.05
CA GLN A 180 -8.86 0.48 -7.47
C GLN A 180 -7.67 1.10 -8.21
N ASN A 181 -7.88 2.23 -8.90
CA ASN A 181 -6.84 2.91 -9.65
C ASN A 181 -6.32 4.12 -8.87
N LEU A 182 -4.99 4.21 -8.69
CA LEU A 182 -4.38 5.27 -7.89
C LEU A 182 -4.68 6.68 -8.43
N SER A 183 -4.51 6.90 -9.73
CA SER A 183 -4.79 8.21 -10.34
C SER A 183 -6.27 8.58 -10.25
N SER A 184 -7.18 7.67 -10.61
CA SER A 184 -8.62 7.92 -10.53
C SER A 184 -9.06 8.19 -9.09
N PHE A 185 -8.52 7.46 -8.12
CA PHE A 185 -8.83 7.66 -6.72
C PHE A 185 -8.41 9.04 -6.24
N VAL A 186 -7.19 9.46 -6.60
CA VAL A 186 -6.64 10.76 -6.21
C VAL A 186 -7.37 11.92 -6.90
N ASP A 187 -7.74 11.77 -8.18
CA ASP A 187 -8.62 12.71 -8.87
C ASP A 187 -9.97 12.84 -8.15
N GLY A 188 -10.53 11.72 -7.67
CA GLY A 188 -11.75 11.70 -6.87
C GLY A 188 -11.60 12.43 -5.53
N VAL A 189 -10.49 12.20 -4.82
CA VAL A 189 -10.17 12.89 -3.57
C VAL A 189 -10.04 14.39 -3.80
N GLU A 190 -9.30 14.82 -4.82
CA GLU A 190 -9.10 16.23 -5.17
C GLU A 190 -10.44 16.91 -5.52
N LYS A 191 -11.31 16.23 -6.27
CA LYS A 191 -12.65 16.73 -6.59
C LYS A 191 -13.48 16.95 -5.33
N ILE A 192 -13.54 15.96 -4.43
CA ILE A 192 -14.29 16.08 -3.16
C ILE A 192 -13.71 17.22 -2.31
N LEU A 193 -12.39 17.32 -2.23
CA LEU A 193 -11.70 18.38 -1.49
C LEU A 193 -12.14 19.77 -1.98
N LEU A 194 -12.12 19.99 -3.31
CA LEU A 194 -12.53 21.24 -3.92
C LEU A 194 -14.03 21.54 -3.73
N GLU A 195 -14.88 20.53 -3.84
CA GLU A 195 -16.32 20.67 -3.61
C GLU A 195 -16.62 21.08 -2.16
N GLN A 196 -16.00 20.41 -1.18
CA GLN A 196 -16.17 20.74 0.24
C GLN A 196 -15.63 22.13 0.57
N MET A 197 -14.48 22.54 0.00
CA MET A 197 -13.96 23.90 0.19
C MET A 197 -14.94 24.97 -0.31
N ARG A 198 -15.60 24.74 -1.46
CA ARG A 198 -16.62 25.66 -1.97
C ARG A 198 -17.83 25.76 -1.04
N VAL A 199 -18.27 24.64 -0.47
CA VAL A 199 -19.39 24.64 0.48
C VAL A 199 -19.06 25.50 1.71
N GLU A 200 -17.89 25.31 2.32
CA GLU A 200 -17.51 26.09 3.51
C GLU A 200 -17.38 27.59 3.22
N LEU A 201 -16.80 27.98 2.07
CA LEU A 201 -16.73 29.39 1.64
C LEU A 201 -18.11 30.03 1.43
N HIS A 202 -19.12 29.26 1.03
CA HIS A 202 -20.49 29.77 0.88
C HIS A 202 -21.22 29.88 2.24
N TYR A 203 -20.91 29.03 3.21
CA TYR A 203 -21.47 29.12 4.56
C TYR A 203 -20.96 30.36 5.32
N ASP A 204 -19.67 30.70 5.18
CA ASP A 204 -19.10 31.90 5.82
C ASP A 204 -19.69 33.21 5.27
N ASN A 205 -20.01 33.25 3.97
CA ASN A 205 -20.63 34.42 3.33
C ASN A 205 -22.14 34.55 3.61
N ALA A 206 -22.83 33.46 3.96
CA ALA A 206 -24.26 33.47 4.27
C ALA A 206 -24.56 33.75 5.76
N SER A 207 -23.52 33.72 6.61
CA SER A 207 -23.62 33.91 8.07
C SER A 207 -23.14 35.30 8.53
N GLY A 208 -22.78 36.18 7.59
CA GLY A 208 -22.26 37.54 7.82
C GLY A 208 -23.28 38.65 7.58
#